data_AF-A0A378QI50-F1
#
_entry.id   AF-A0A378QI50-F1
#
_cell.length_a   1.000
_cell.length_b   1.000
_cell.length_c   1.000
_cell.angle_alpha   90.00
_cell.angle_beta   90.00
_cell.angle_gamma   90.00
#
_symmetry.space_group_name_H-M   'P 1'
#
loop_
_entity.id
_entity.type
_entity.pdbx_description
1 polymer ?
#
loop_
_entity_poly.entity_id
_entity_poly.type
_entity_poly.pdbx_seq_one_letter_code
_entity_poly.pdbx_strand_id
1 'polypeptide(L)'
;MGVIHKTDKKDSIILSRYGYSHKPEVWVAPSIEAKQLKALLARLEALKEDLQREQNRQELLLSPNLPDLVKASMQTVINVLQEQIAKLTKDIDDFVDKHPSLKQDKTLLETIDGIGSVIAKEVVCLIHTKQFKKASQMASFLGLIPKQRQSGVFVCLYA
;
A
#
# COMPACT_ATOMS: atom_id res chain seq x y z
N MET A 1 -15.77 23.73 -16.20
CA MET A 1 -16.45 23.04 -17.33
C MET A 1 -17.47 22.07 -16.75
N GLY A 2 -18.69 22.54 -16.46
CA GLY A 2 -19.76 21.68 -15.94
C GLY A 2 -20.48 21.00 -17.11
N VAL A 3 -20.34 19.68 -17.22
CA VAL A 3 -21.10 18.88 -18.18
C VAL A 3 -22.06 17.99 -17.38
N ILE A 4 -23.35 18.19 -17.59
CA ILE A 4 -24.43 17.55 -16.82
C ILE A 4 -24.65 16.09 -17.27
N HIS A 5 -24.22 15.74 -18.49
CA HIS A 5 -24.41 14.40 -19.07
C HIS A 5 -23.07 13.78 -19.48
N LYS A 6 -22.76 12.63 -18.87
CA LYS A 6 -21.54 11.85 -19.11
C LYS A 6 -21.71 11.00 -20.37
N THR A 7 -20.86 11.24 -21.38
CA THR A 7 -20.78 10.41 -22.60
C THR A 7 -19.33 10.30 -23.03
N ASP A 8 -18.90 9.15 -23.58
CA ASP A 8 -17.50 8.93 -23.99
C ASP A 8 -16.97 10.01 -24.95
N LYS A 9 -17.84 10.50 -25.84
CA LYS A 9 -17.50 11.60 -26.76
C LYS A 9 -17.23 12.92 -26.02
N LYS A 10 -18.00 13.25 -24.99
CA LYS A 10 -17.77 14.47 -24.20
C LYS A 10 -16.58 14.30 -23.26
N ASP A 11 -16.43 13.13 -22.64
CA ASP A 11 -15.33 12.82 -21.74
C ASP A 11 -13.99 12.87 -22.46
N SER A 12 -13.89 12.32 -23.68
CA SER A 12 -12.68 12.42 -24.51
C SER A 12 -12.28 13.86 -24.86
N ILE A 13 -13.26 14.74 -25.14
CA ILE A 13 -13.00 16.18 -25.37
C ILE A 13 -12.52 16.87 -24.09
N ILE A 14 -13.11 16.54 -22.95
CA ILE A 14 -12.71 17.12 -21.66
C ILE A 14 -11.29 16.66 -21.29
N LEU A 15 -10.99 15.36 -21.44
CA LEU A 15 -9.67 14.80 -21.18
C LEU A 15 -8.61 15.39 -22.10
N SER A 16 -8.90 15.59 -23.39
CA SER A 16 -7.95 16.20 -24.32
C SER A 16 -7.69 17.66 -23.99
N ARG A 17 -8.73 18.45 -23.68
CA ARG A 17 -8.58 19.84 -23.22
C ARG A 17 -7.83 19.93 -21.90
N TYR A 18 -8.07 19.00 -20.98
CA TYR A 18 -7.34 18.92 -19.72
C TYR A 18 -5.86 18.63 -19.97
N GLY A 19 -5.54 17.61 -20.79
CA GLY A 19 -4.16 17.29 -21.17
C GLY A 19 -3.44 18.46 -21.83
N TYR A 20 -4.11 19.15 -22.76
CA TYR A 20 -3.55 20.32 -23.44
C TYR A 20 -3.29 21.50 -22.48
N SER A 21 -4.25 21.80 -21.60
CA SER A 21 -4.16 22.95 -20.69
C SER A 21 -3.22 22.71 -19.51
N HIS A 22 -3.25 21.53 -18.92
CA HIS A 22 -2.51 21.23 -17.69
C HIS A 22 -1.16 20.56 -17.94
N LYS A 23 -0.91 20.03 -19.16
CA LYS A 23 0.35 19.38 -19.57
C LYS A 23 0.92 18.48 -18.47
N PRO A 24 0.15 17.46 -18.03
CA PRO A 24 0.58 16.61 -16.93
C PRO A 24 1.90 15.92 -17.26
N GLU A 25 2.69 15.64 -16.21
CA GLU A 25 3.94 14.89 -16.38
C GLU A 25 3.67 13.52 -17.00
N VAL A 26 4.57 13.09 -17.88
CA VAL A 26 4.49 11.79 -18.53
C VAL A 26 4.58 10.70 -17.46
N TRP A 27 3.64 9.77 -17.48
CA TRP A 27 3.67 8.64 -16.57
C TRP A 27 4.86 7.73 -16.87
N VAL A 28 5.60 7.38 -15.82
CA VAL A 28 6.74 6.46 -15.89
C VAL A 28 6.37 5.19 -15.14
N ALA A 29 6.58 4.04 -15.77
CA ALA A 29 6.36 2.75 -15.13
C ALA A 29 7.40 2.54 -14.02
N PRO A 30 6.99 2.01 -12.85
CA PRO A 30 7.95 1.65 -11.82
C PRO A 30 8.83 0.48 -12.29
N SER A 31 10.03 0.39 -11.70
CA SER A 31 10.99 -0.65 -12.03
C SER A 31 10.44 -2.05 -11.73
N ILE A 32 11.05 -3.07 -12.33
CA ILE A 32 10.62 -4.46 -12.14
C ILE A 32 10.81 -4.86 -10.67
N GLU A 33 11.93 -4.45 -10.07
CA GLU A 33 12.26 -4.73 -8.67
C GLU A 33 11.24 -4.09 -7.72
N ALA A 34 10.83 -2.85 -7.99
CA ALA A 34 9.81 -2.15 -7.20
C ALA A 34 8.44 -2.85 -7.26
N LYS A 35 8.04 -3.32 -8.45
CA LYS A 35 6.79 -4.09 -8.62
C LYS A 35 6.84 -5.42 -7.88
N GLN A 36 7.99 -6.11 -7.92
CA GLN A 36 8.19 -7.38 -7.22
C GLN A 36 8.17 -7.17 -5.71
N LEU A 37 8.91 -6.18 -5.18
CA LEU A 37 8.89 -5.85 -3.76
C LEU A 37 7.48 -5.54 -3.28
N LYS A 38 6.71 -4.74 -4.04
CA LYS A 38 5.32 -4.43 -3.73
C LYS A 38 4.44 -5.68 -3.65
N ALA A 39 4.60 -6.61 -4.60
CA ALA A 39 3.84 -7.85 -4.61
C ALA A 39 4.19 -8.75 -3.41
N LEU A 40 5.48 -8.81 -3.03
CA LEU A 40 5.94 -9.57 -1.87
C LEU A 40 5.39 -8.99 -0.56
N LEU A 41 5.47 -7.67 -0.37
CA LEU A 41 4.91 -6.99 0.81
C LEU A 41 3.39 -7.18 0.89
N ALA A 42 2.67 -7.03 -0.21
CA ALA A 42 1.23 -7.27 -0.25
C ALA A 42 0.87 -8.72 0.13
N ARG A 43 1.67 -9.70 -0.31
CA ARG A 43 1.46 -11.10 0.08
C ARG A 43 1.73 -11.34 1.57
N LEU A 44 2.76 -10.69 2.11
CA LEU A 44 3.12 -10.78 3.52
C LEU A 44 2.01 -10.19 4.41
N GLU A 45 1.44 -9.05 4.05
CA GLU A 45 0.30 -8.47 4.76
C GLU A 45 -0.93 -9.38 4.68
N ALA A 46 -1.25 -9.95 3.51
CA ALA A 46 -2.34 -10.92 3.39
C ALA A 46 -2.15 -12.15 4.31
N LEU A 47 -0.93 -12.67 4.45
CA LEU A 47 -0.64 -13.76 5.39
C LEU A 47 -0.87 -13.35 6.85
N LYS A 48 -0.48 -12.14 7.24
CA LYS A 48 -0.70 -11.62 8.59
C LYS A 48 -2.19 -11.45 8.88
N GLU A 49 -2.96 -10.94 7.93
CA GLU A 49 -4.41 -10.83 8.04
C GLU A 49 -5.07 -12.22 8.19
N ASP A 50 -4.63 -13.20 7.41
CA ASP A 50 -5.09 -14.59 7.52
C ASP A 50 -4.77 -15.18 8.91
N LEU A 51 -3.56 -14.96 9.41
CA LEU A 51 -3.15 -15.41 10.75
C LEU A 51 -4.02 -14.78 11.83
N GLN A 52 -4.23 -13.46 11.77
CA GLN A 52 -5.06 -12.74 12.71
C GLN A 52 -6.51 -13.24 12.68
N ARG A 53 -7.04 -13.55 11.48
CA ARG A 53 -8.38 -14.11 11.33
C ARG A 53 -8.52 -15.47 12.01
N GLU A 54 -7.54 -16.36 11.86
CA GLU A 54 -7.56 -17.67 12.49
C GLU A 54 -7.35 -17.61 14.01
N GLN A 55 -6.50 -16.69 14.49
CA GLN A 55 -6.33 -16.44 15.93
C GLN A 55 -7.63 -15.93 16.57
N ASN A 56 -8.26 -14.91 15.97
CA ASN A 56 -9.55 -14.40 16.43
C ASN A 56 -10.61 -15.51 16.45
N ARG A 57 -10.63 -16.38 15.43
CA ARG A 57 -11.53 -17.53 15.36
C ARG A 57 -11.26 -18.53 16.48
N GLN A 58 -9.98 -18.78 16.79
CA GLN A 58 -9.60 -19.68 17.88
C GLN A 58 -10.11 -19.14 19.21
N GLU A 59 -9.89 -17.85 19.51
CA GLU A 59 -10.34 -17.19 20.74
C GLU A 59 -11.87 -17.24 20.91
N LEU A 60 -12.63 -16.95 19.85
CA LEU A 60 -14.10 -16.99 19.85
C LEU A 60 -14.67 -18.40 20.07
N LEU A 61 -13.94 -19.44 19.67
CA LEU A 61 -14.38 -20.84 19.73
C LEU A 61 -13.87 -21.60 20.97
N LEU A 62 -13.20 -20.94 21.92
CA LEU A 62 -12.81 -21.50 23.23
C LEU A 62 -14.02 -21.79 24.15
N SER A 63 -15.09 -22.36 23.60
CA SER A 63 -16.17 -22.96 24.36
C SER A 63 -15.73 -24.32 24.90
N PRO A 64 -16.07 -24.68 26.15
CA PRO A 64 -15.65 -25.93 26.77
C PRO A 64 -16.08 -27.20 25.99
N ASN A 65 -17.03 -27.08 25.05
CA ASN A 65 -17.56 -28.19 24.26
C ASN A 65 -16.94 -28.32 22.86
N LEU A 66 -15.90 -27.57 22.51
CA LEU A 66 -15.29 -27.67 21.18
C LEU A 66 -14.48 -28.99 21.03
N PRO A 67 -14.75 -29.82 20.00
CA PRO A 67 -14.01 -31.06 19.79
C PRO A 67 -12.50 -30.80 19.61
N ASP A 68 -11.66 -31.63 20.23
CA ASP A 68 -10.21 -31.45 20.18
C ASP A 68 -9.62 -31.58 18.76
N LEU A 69 -10.28 -32.34 17.88
CA LEU A 69 -9.93 -32.42 16.46
C LEU A 69 -10.00 -31.04 15.77
N VAL A 70 -11.00 -30.22 16.14
CA VAL A 70 -11.16 -28.87 15.59
C VAL A 70 -10.04 -27.97 16.10
N LYS A 71 -9.72 -28.03 17.40
CA LYS A 71 -8.60 -27.27 17.99
C LYS A 71 -7.26 -27.60 17.33
N ALA A 72 -6.98 -28.89 17.13
CA ALA A 72 -5.75 -29.36 16.50
C ALA A 72 -5.64 -28.90 15.04
N SER A 73 -6.74 -28.94 14.30
CA SER A 73 -6.81 -28.43 12.92
C SER A 73 -6.49 -26.93 12.85
N MET A 74 -7.12 -26.12 13.70
CA MET A 74 -6.88 -24.67 13.76
C MET A 74 -5.43 -24.35 14.13
N GLN A 75 -4.88 -25.05 15.14
CA GLN A 75 -3.48 -24.86 15.53
C GLN A 75 -2.51 -25.20 14.39
N THR A 76 -2.83 -26.23 13.60
CA THR A 76 -2.02 -26.59 12.42
C THR A 76 -2.00 -25.45 11.41
N VAL A 77 -3.16 -24.84 11.11
CA VAL A 77 -3.25 -23.71 10.18
C VAL A 77 -2.46 -22.50 10.70
N ILE A 78 -2.61 -22.16 11.99
CA ILE A 78 -1.88 -21.06 12.63
C ILE A 78 -0.36 -21.27 12.51
N ASN A 79 0.12 -22.48 12.81
CA ASN A 79 1.55 -22.79 12.72
C ASN A 79 2.06 -22.65 11.28
N VAL A 80 1.32 -23.17 10.29
CA VAL A 80 1.68 -23.04 8.87
C VAL A 80 1.73 -21.57 8.46
N LEU A 81 0.77 -20.74 8.86
CA LEU A 81 0.76 -19.32 8.55
C LEU A 81 1.97 -18.60 9.17
N GLN A 82 2.31 -18.90 10.41
CA GLN A 82 3.50 -18.34 11.08
C GLN A 82 4.80 -18.72 10.36
N GLU A 83 4.95 -19.98 9.97
CA GLU A 83 6.12 -20.45 9.20
C GLU A 83 6.22 -19.74 7.85
N GLN A 84 5.10 -19.59 7.14
CA GLN A 84 5.07 -18.89 5.85
C GLN A 84 5.41 -17.40 6.01
N ILE A 85 4.91 -16.73 7.05
CA ILE A 85 5.27 -15.33 7.35
C ILE A 85 6.77 -15.21 7.62
N ALA A 86 7.33 -16.08 8.45
CA ALA A 86 8.76 -16.06 8.78
C ALA A 86 9.64 -16.30 7.54
N LYS A 87 9.26 -17.27 6.71
CA LYS A 87 9.95 -17.57 5.46
C LYS A 87 9.88 -16.40 4.48
N LEU A 88 8.69 -15.87 4.22
CA LEU A 88 8.50 -14.78 3.27
C LEU A 88 9.18 -13.49 3.75
N THR A 89 9.22 -13.25 5.07
CA THR A 89 9.97 -12.13 5.65
C THR A 89 11.45 -12.22 5.30
N LYS A 90 12.07 -13.40 5.44
CA LYS A 90 13.46 -13.65 5.05
C LYS A 90 13.66 -13.50 3.54
N ASP A 91 12.77 -14.08 2.74
CA ASP A 91 12.84 -13.97 1.28
C ASP A 91 12.78 -12.50 0.81
N ILE A 92 12.00 -11.65 1.50
CA ILE A 92 11.94 -10.20 1.26
C ILE A 92 13.25 -9.51 1.66
N ASP A 93 13.83 -9.85 2.82
CA ASP A 93 15.13 -9.29 3.22
C ASP A 93 16.23 -9.65 2.22
N ASP A 94 16.31 -10.93 1.82
CA ASP A 94 17.24 -11.40 0.81
C ASP A 94 17.01 -10.73 -0.56
N PHE A 95 15.74 -10.50 -0.92
CA PHE A 95 15.39 -9.79 -2.14
C PHE A 95 15.89 -8.35 -2.09
N VAL A 96 15.66 -7.62 -1.00
CA VAL A 96 16.16 -6.24 -0.85
C VAL A 96 17.69 -6.21 -0.87
N ASP A 97 18.34 -7.16 -0.20
CA ASP A 97 19.80 -7.24 -0.13
C ASP A 97 20.47 -7.50 -1.48
N LYS A 98 19.80 -8.22 -2.39
CA LYS A 98 20.26 -8.47 -3.76
C LYS A 98 20.16 -7.26 -4.68
N HIS A 99 19.40 -6.22 -4.31
CA HIS A 99 19.17 -5.03 -5.14
C HIS A 99 19.82 -3.79 -4.49
N PRO A 100 20.98 -3.33 -5.00
CA PRO A 100 21.75 -2.26 -4.35
C PRO A 100 20.98 -0.96 -4.12
N SER A 101 20.13 -0.56 -5.06
CA SER A 101 19.31 0.66 -4.94
C SER A 101 18.32 0.57 -3.78
N LEU A 102 17.59 -0.54 -3.67
CA LEU A 102 16.63 -0.77 -2.59
C LEU A 102 17.33 -0.87 -1.23
N LYS A 103 18.48 -1.56 -1.19
CA LYS A 103 19.29 -1.72 0.02
C LYS A 103 19.80 -0.38 0.53
N GLN A 104 20.38 0.44 -0.36
CA GLN A 104 20.93 1.74 0.00
C GLN A 104 19.86 2.64 0.60
N ASP A 105 18.67 2.71 -0.02
CA ASP A 105 17.57 3.52 0.48
C ASP A 105 17.01 2.99 1.80
N LYS A 106 16.89 1.66 1.96
CA LYS A 106 16.50 1.03 3.23
C LYS A 106 17.47 1.40 4.34
N THR A 107 18.78 1.22 4.13
CA THR A 107 19.80 1.53 5.13
C THR A 107 19.80 3.02 5.49
N LEU A 108 19.61 3.91 4.52
CA LEU A 108 19.51 5.34 4.79
C LEU A 108 18.30 5.66 5.67
N LEU A 109 17.14 5.06 5.40
CA LEU A 109 15.93 5.25 6.21
C LEU A 109 16.11 4.72 7.64
N GLU A 110 16.79 3.59 7.81
CA GLU A 110 17.10 3.02 9.13
C GLU A 110 18.08 3.87 9.97
N THR A 111 18.77 4.86 9.38
CA THR A 111 19.57 5.83 10.15
C THR A 111 18.71 6.84 10.93
N ILE A 112 17.43 6.96 10.58
CA ILE A 112 16.51 7.88 11.24
C ILE A 112 15.96 7.20 12.50
N ASP A 113 16.15 7.85 13.64
CA ASP A 113 15.63 7.35 14.92
C ASP A 113 14.10 7.18 14.86
N GLY A 114 13.63 6.02 15.32
CA GLY A 114 12.21 5.62 15.22
C GLY A 114 11.78 4.93 13.92
N ILE A 115 12.64 4.81 12.90
CA ILE A 115 12.34 4.03 11.68
C ILE A 115 12.95 2.62 11.78
N GLY A 116 12.09 1.63 12.02
CA GLY A 116 12.47 0.21 11.99
C GLY A 116 12.43 -0.39 10.57
N SER A 117 13.06 -1.56 10.40
CA SER A 117 13.16 -2.30 9.13
C SER A 117 11.82 -2.51 8.40
N VAL A 118 10.73 -2.75 9.13
CA VAL A 118 9.39 -2.91 8.55
C VAL A 118 8.93 -1.62 7.87
N ILE A 119 9.01 -0.49 8.57
CA ILE A 119 8.63 0.82 8.04
C ILE A 119 9.55 1.21 6.89
N ALA A 120 10.86 0.95 7.03
CA ALA A 120 11.83 1.23 5.98
C ALA A 120 11.47 0.51 4.67
N LYS A 121 11.12 -0.79 4.69
CA LYS A 121 10.71 -1.55 3.50
C LYS A 121 9.46 -0.97 2.83
N GLU A 122 8.46 -0.58 3.61
CA GLU A 122 7.23 0.03 3.09
C GLU A 122 7.50 1.38 2.42
N VAL A 123 8.31 2.22 3.07
CA VAL A 123 8.71 3.54 2.54
C VAL A 123 9.54 3.37 1.26
N VAL A 124 10.51 2.45 1.24
CA VAL A 124 11.29 2.10 0.03
C VAL A 124 10.38 1.65 -1.10
N CYS A 125 9.45 0.74 -0.83
CA CYS A 125 8.48 0.29 -1.82
C CYS A 125 7.67 1.46 -2.38
N LEU A 126 7.25 2.40 -1.53
CA LEU A 126 6.45 3.55 -1.95
C LEU A 126 7.22 4.53 -2.83
N ILE A 127 8.46 4.90 -2.46
CA ILE A 127 9.29 5.83 -3.25
C ILE A 127 9.76 5.22 -4.58
N HIS A 128 9.96 3.90 -4.65
CA HIS A 128 10.33 3.22 -5.89
C HIS A 128 9.13 2.93 -6.80
N THR A 129 7.91 2.89 -6.24
CA THR A 129 6.67 2.72 -7.02
C THR A 129 6.09 4.05 -7.51
N LYS A 130 6.36 5.15 -6.81
CA LYS A 130 5.80 6.47 -7.08
C LYS A 130 6.88 7.54 -6.95
N GLN A 131 6.94 8.42 -7.94
CA GLN A 131 7.88 9.55 -7.93
C GLN A 131 7.32 10.68 -7.05
N PHE A 132 8.11 11.09 -6.05
CA PHE A 132 7.82 12.24 -5.20
C PHE A 132 8.96 13.25 -5.31
N LYS A 133 8.64 14.53 -5.50
CA LYS A 133 9.65 15.59 -5.54
C LYS A 133 10.04 16.09 -4.16
N LYS A 134 9.15 15.92 -3.17
CA LYS A 134 9.31 16.42 -1.80
C LYS A 134 8.67 15.44 -0.81
N ALA A 135 9.27 15.31 0.38
CA ALA A 135 8.72 14.48 1.46
C ALA A 135 7.28 14.87 1.85
N SER A 136 6.93 16.16 1.80
CA SER A 136 5.57 16.63 2.08
C SER A 136 4.53 16.15 1.06
N GLN A 137 4.94 15.86 -0.18
CA GLN A 137 4.05 15.26 -1.19
C GLN A 137 3.75 13.81 -0.83
N MET A 138 4.77 13.05 -0.40
CA MET A 138 4.61 11.67 0.06
C MET A 138 3.73 11.59 1.31
N ALA A 139 3.99 12.45 2.31
CA ALA A 139 3.19 12.50 3.52
C ALA A 139 1.73 12.90 3.24
N SER A 140 1.49 13.84 2.31
CA SER A 140 0.14 14.17 1.85
C SER A 140 -0.52 13.01 1.09
N PHE A 141 0.23 12.26 0.29
CA PHE A 141 -0.26 11.07 -0.42
C PHE A 141 -0.68 9.96 0.55
N LEU A 142 0.08 9.79 1.65
CA LEU A 142 -0.25 8.87 2.75
C LEU A 142 -1.39 9.39 3.65
N GLY A 143 -1.89 10.60 3.42
CA GLY A 143 -2.95 11.20 4.25
C GLY A 143 -2.49 11.75 5.60
N LEU A 144 -1.17 11.78 5.86
CA LEU A 144 -0.59 12.26 7.13
C LEU A 144 -0.66 13.78 7.28
N ILE A 145 -0.69 14.51 6.16
CA ILE A 145 -0.78 15.97 6.14
C ILE A 145 -2.05 16.36 5.36
N PRO A 146 -3.20 16.50 6.04
CA PRO A 146 -4.42 16.95 5.38
C PRO A 146 -4.25 18.39 4.90
N LYS A 147 -4.55 18.65 3.63
CA LYS A 147 -4.61 20.00 3.06
C LYS A 147 -6.05 20.35 2.73
N GLN A 148 -6.58 21.39 3.36
CA GLN A 148 -7.87 21.94 2.96
C GLN A 148 -7.75 22.59 1.58
N ARG A 149 -8.59 22.14 0.63
CA ARG A 149 -8.72 22.73 -0.70
C ARG A 149 -10.18 23.04 -0.95
N GLN A 150 -10.58 24.28 -0.71
CA GLN A 150 -11.95 24.72 -0.99
C GLN A 150 -12.06 25.11 -2.47
N SER A 151 -12.63 24.22 -3.28
CA SER A 151 -12.83 24.43 -4.73
C SER A 151 -14.22 24.95 -5.09
N GLY A 152 -15.08 25.22 -4.09
CA GLY A 152 -16.46 25.66 -4.30
C GLY A 152 -16.68 27.12 -3.93
N VAL A 153 -16.85 27.97 -4.93
CA VAL A 153 -17.77 29.11 -4.82
C VAL A 153 -19.03 28.67 -5.56
N PHE A 154 -20.02 28.19 -4.81
CA PHE A 154 -21.32 27.83 -5.37
C PHE A 154 -22.20 29.08 -5.32
N VAL A 155 -22.19 29.89 -6.40
CA VAL A 155 -23.11 31.03 -6.51
C VAL A 155 -24.42 30.51 -7.09
N CYS A 156 -25.44 30.42 -6.25
CA CYS A 156 -26.81 30.16 -6.69
C CYS A 156 -27.44 31.51 -7.08
N LEU A 157 -27.49 31.83 -8.38
CA LEU A 157 -28.31 32.94 -8.88
C LEU A 157 -29.71 32.41 -9.17
N TYR A 158 -30.62 32.57 -8.20
CA TYR A 158 -32.05 32.64 -8.47
C TYR A 158 -32.50 34.07 -8.12
N ALA A 159 -32.83 34.84 -9.15
CA ALA A 159 -33.63 36.06 -9.11
C ALA A 159 -34.54 36.05 -10.34
#